data_AF-A0A0G3WEA3-F1
#
_entry.id   AF-A0A0G3WEA3-F1
#
_cell.length_a   1.000
_cell.length_b   1.000
_cell.length_c   1.000
_cell.angle_alpha   90.00
_cell.angle_beta   90.00
_cell.angle_gamma   90.00
#
_symmetry.space_group_name_H-M   'P 1'
#
loop_
_entity.id
_entity.type
_entity.pdbx_description
1 polymer ?
#
loop_
_entity_poly.entity_id
_entity_poly.type
_entity_poly.pdbx_seq_one_letter_code
_entity_poly.pdbx_strand_id
1 'polypeptide(L)'
;MGYIEENNKVIRRLSNERYFIPTIEVYNETLEQLTNNGMSDRDATRQILNYLKNIMRESQPRIEEIIQNRVSSGEISDASQARKSVAGNNFQRLVAYAIIRNILIGNITKEVIVNVGYNKHPLLEQFATISVGDSEDSQKPDSDVLIYKDDPTSPIINFSCKTSLRERAGQTYKWKLLVDIASCTCPHISESNDCPKNIYNLQYDSSRRVVMNFVTADLYNEVNQPQISGMFNFFDNAYITRPNNEFSCPNIECFENIVDSINNLYD
;
A
#
# COMPACT_ATOMS: atom_id res chain seq x y z
N MET A 1 14.54 16.68 -9.90
CA MET A 1 15.29 15.40 -10.01
C MET A 1 14.40 14.43 -10.76
N GLY A 2 14.93 13.58 -11.66
CA GLY A 2 14.06 12.76 -12.51
C GLY A 2 13.33 11.68 -11.71
N TYR A 3 12.06 11.40 -12.02
CA TYR A 3 11.27 10.35 -11.33
C TYR A 3 11.95 8.98 -11.37
N ILE A 4 12.65 8.65 -12.45
CA ILE A 4 13.45 7.41 -12.57
C ILE A 4 14.58 7.37 -11.54
N GLU A 5 15.25 8.50 -11.27
CA GLU A 5 16.34 8.56 -10.30
C GLU A 5 15.82 8.34 -8.88
N GLU A 6 14.71 8.98 -8.52
CA GLU A 6 14.06 8.82 -7.22
C GLU A 6 13.61 7.37 -6.97
N ASN A 7 12.96 6.75 -7.96
CA ASN A 7 12.56 5.35 -7.87
C ASN A 7 13.78 4.41 -7.75
N ASN A 8 14.88 4.68 -8.46
CA ASN A 8 16.12 3.91 -8.34
C ASN A 8 16.78 4.05 -6.96
N LYS A 9 16.69 5.21 -6.30
CA LYS A 9 17.16 5.36 -4.91
C LYS A 9 16.40 4.44 -3.96
N VAL A 10 15.09 4.32 -4.14
CA VAL A 10 14.26 3.42 -3.34
C VAL A 10 14.68 1.97 -3.56
N ILE A 11 14.84 1.53 -4.81
CA ILE A 11 15.34 0.17 -5.12
C ILE A 11 16.69 -0.10 -4.45
N ARG A 12 17.67 0.80 -4.61
CA ARG A 12 19.01 0.64 -4.00
C ARG A 12 18.93 0.54 -2.48
N ARG A 13 18.09 1.36 -1.84
CA ARG A 13 17.87 1.29 -0.39
C ARG A 13 17.33 -0.09 0.00
N LEU A 14 16.26 -0.55 -0.66
CA LEU A 14 15.61 -1.83 -0.37
C LEU A 14 16.55 -3.03 -0.60
N SER A 15 17.38 -2.99 -1.63
CA SER A 15 18.36 -4.03 -1.93
C SER A 15 19.44 -4.22 -0.85
N ASN A 16 19.61 -3.26 0.05
CA ASN A 16 20.57 -3.35 1.15
C ASN A 16 19.92 -3.76 2.48
N GLU A 17 18.60 -3.97 2.52
CA GLU A 17 17.91 -4.31 3.75
C GLU A 17 17.98 -5.81 4.04
N ARG A 18 18.68 -6.17 5.11
CA ARG A 18 19.00 -7.56 5.50
C ARG A 18 17.79 -8.51 5.43
N TYR A 19 16.63 -8.10 5.95
CA TYR A 19 15.44 -8.95 5.95
C TYR A 19 14.72 -9.02 4.60
N PHE A 20 14.99 -8.11 3.68
CA PHE A 20 14.29 -8.01 2.39
C PHE A 20 15.07 -8.65 1.24
N ILE A 21 16.39 -8.82 1.38
CA ILE A 21 17.23 -9.51 0.38
C ILE A 21 16.64 -10.86 -0.06
N PRO A 22 16.24 -11.78 0.85
CA PRO A 22 15.66 -13.05 0.43
C PRO A 22 14.36 -12.91 -0.36
N THR A 23 13.57 -11.88 -0.08
CA THR A 23 12.33 -11.59 -0.81
C THR A 23 12.62 -11.08 -2.22
N ILE A 24 13.67 -10.28 -2.42
CA ILE A 24 14.11 -9.85 -3.76
C ILE A 24 14.64 -11.03 -4.58
N GLU A 25 15.40 -11.94 -3.97
CA GLU A 25 15.89 -13.15 -4.64
C GLU A 25 14.73 -13.98 -5.18
N VAL A 26 13.76 -14.33 -4.31
CA VAL A 26 12.57 -15.08 -4.71
C VAL A 26 11.71 -14.33 -5.73
N TYR A 27 11.61 -13.00 -5.64
CA TYR A 27 10.94 -12.17 -6.65
C TYR A 27 11.60 -12.34 -8.02
N ASN A 28 12.94 -12.26 -8.10
CA ASN A 28 13.65 -12.41 -9.36
C ASN A 28 13.58 -13.85 -9.89
N GLU A 29 13.69 -14.86 -9.03
CA GLU A 29 13.48 -16.27 -9.38
C GLU A 29 12.08 -16.49 -9.98
N THR A 30 11.04 -15.90 -9.36
CA THR A 30 9.65 -15.97 -9.86
C THR A 30 9.50 -15.25 -11.20
N LEU A 31 10.12 -14.08 -11.36
CA LEU A 31 10.09 -13.32 -12.61
C LEU A 31 10.74 -14.11 -13.75
N GLU A 32 11.89 -14.72 -13.48
CA GLU A 32 12.62 -15.56 -14.43
C GLU A 32 11.80 -16.79 -14.86
N GLN A 33 11.08 -17.41 -13.93
CA GLN A 33 10.17 -18.51 -14.26
C GLN A 33 9.05 -18.07 -15.20
N LEU A 34 8.44 -16.90 -14.96
CA LEU A 34 7.40 -16.34 -15.83
C LEU A 34 7.93 -16.07 -17.24
N THR A 35 9.13 -15.48 -17.36
CA THR A 35 9.77 -15.22 -18.66
C THR A 35 10.18 -16.52 -19.37
N ASN A 36 10.71 -17.50 -18.64
CA ASN A 36 11.08 -18.81 -19.20
C ASN A 36 9.86 -19.60 -19.72
N ASN A 37 8.67 -19.30 -19.19
CA ASN A 37 7.40 -19.83 -19.68
C ASN A 37 6.86 -19.09 -20.93
N GLY A 38 7.66 -18.22 -21.55
CA GLY A 38 7.37 -17.57 -22.82
C GLY A 38 6.71 -16.19 -22.71
N MET A 39 6.61 -15.62 -21.50
CA MET A 39 6.09 -14.25 -21.34
C MET A 39 7.15 -13.21 -21.70
N SER A 40 6.70 -12.06 -22.22
CA SER A 40 7.59 -10.91 -22.37
C SER A 40 7.99 -10.36 -21.00
N ASP A 41 9.12 -9.65 -20.91
CA ASP A 41 9.56 -9.01 -19.66
C ASP A 41 8.49 -8.06 -19.10
N ARG A 42 7.76 -7.35 -19.97
CA ARG A 42 6.67 -6.44 -19.59
C ARG A 42 5.49 -7.20 -19.00
N ASP A 43 5.04 -8.26 -19.66
CA ASP A 43 3.90 -9.06 -19.19
C ASP A 43 4.25 -9.80 -17.89
N ALA A 44 5.45 -10.40 -17.81
CA ALA A 44 5.93 -11.07 -16.61
C ALA A 44 6.06 -10.09 -15.42
N THR A 45 6.62 -8.89 -15.65
CA THR A 45 6.75 -7.86 -14.61
C THR A 45 5.42 -7.31 -14.13
N ARG A 46 4.39 -7.29 -15.00
CA ARG A 46 3.02 -6.94 -14.61
C ARG A 46 2.39 -8.09 -13.82
N GLN A 47 2.43 -9.30 -14.36
CA GLN A 47 1.78 -10.47 -13.79
C GLN A 47 2.33 -10.84 -12.41
N ILE A 48 3.62 -10.62 -12.13
CA ILE A 48 4.22 -10.92 -10.82
C ILE A 48 3.57 -10.15 -9.65
N LEU A 49 2.87 -9.03 -9.91
CA LEU A 49 2.07 -8.31 -8.91
C LEU A 49 1.00 -9.22 -8.27
N ASN A 50 0.49 -10.20 -9.00
CA ASN A 50 -0.46 -11.18 -8.48
C ASN A 50 0.20 -12.29 -7.65
N TYR A 51 1.54 -12.37 -7.61
CA TYR A 51 2.28 -13.45 -6.95
C TYR A 51 3.03 -13.00 -5.69
N LEU A 52 2.85 -11.75 -5.22
CA LEU A 52 3.57 -11.24 -4.05
C LEU A 52 3.31 -12.05 -2.77
N LYS A 53 2.11 -12.64 -2.62
CA LYS A 53 1.80 -13.57 -1.52
C LYS A 53 2.70 -14.81 -1.55
N ASN A 54 2.93 -15.38 -2.73
CA ASN A 54 3.74 -16.59 -2.89
C ASN A 54 5.22 -16.26 -2.62
N ILE A 55 5.70 -15.14 -3.16
CA ILE A 55 7.06 -14.64 -2.92
C ILE A 55 7.32 -14.43 -1.42
N MET A 56 6.36 -13.88 -0.69
CA MET A 56 6.44 -13.74 0.77
C MET A 56 6.53 -15.09 1.49
N ARG A 57 5.77 -16.10 1.06
CA ARG A 57 5.77 -17.44 1.66
C ARG A 57 7.08 -18.19 1.37
N GLU A 58 7.56 -18.11 0.15
CA GLU A 58 8.77 -18.79 -0.30
C GLU A 58 10.05 -18.17 0.28
N SER A 59 10.05 -16.86 0.54
CA SER A 59 11.18 -16.20 1.23
C SER A 59 11.20 -16.42 2.75
N GLN A 60 10.09 -16.89 3.35
CA GLN A 60 9.95 -17.05 4.80
C GLN A 60 11.06 -17.90 5.45
N PRO A 61 11.48 -19.07 4.91
CA PRO A 61 12.51 -19.89 5.56
C PRO A 61 13.86 -19.17 5.67
N ARG A 62 14.28 -18.48 4.60
CA ARG A 62 15.53 -17.70 4.58
C ARG A 62 15.46 -16.52 5.57
N ILE A 63 14.29 -15.89 5.70
CA ILE A 63 14.07 -14.82 6.69
C ILE A 63 14.10 -15.36 8.13
N GLU A 64 13.51 -16.53 8.36
CA GLU A 64 13.50 -17.18 9.69
C GLU A 64 14.92 -17.50 10.15
N GLU A 65 15.79 -17.96 9.25
CA GLU A 65 17.21 -18.19 9.54
C GLU A 65 17.90 -16.90 10.01
N ILE A 66 17.65 -15.77 9.33
CA ILE A 66 18.19 -14.46 9.74
C ILE A 66 17.68 -14.09 11.14
N ILE A 67 16.38 -14.27 11.42
CA ILE A 67 15.81 -13.97 12.74
C ILE A 67 16.46 -14.85 13.82
N GLN A 68 16.58 -16.15 13.60
CA GLN A 68 17.17 -17.07 14.58
C GLN A 68 18.64 -16.76 14.86
N ASN A 69 19.43 -16.46 13.82
CA ASN A 69 20.82 -16.05 13.98
C ASN A 69 20.96 -14.77 14.82
N ARG A 70 19.99 -13.85 14.71
CA ARG A 70 19.96 -12.62 15.52
C ARG A 70 19.52 -12.87 16.97
N VAL A 71 18.63 -13.84 17.18
CA VAL A 71 18.24 -14.27 18.54
C VAL A 71 19.44 -14.94 19.22
N SER A 72 20.12 -15.86 18.54
CA SER A 72 21.27 -16.58 19.10
C SER A 72 22.47 -15.70 19.38
N SER A 73 22.64 -14.61 18.62
CA SER A 73 23.68 -13.60 18.83
C SER A 73 23.30 -12.53 19.85
N GLY A 74 22.08 -12.56 20.40
CA GLY A 74 21.58 -11.57 21.35
C GLY A 74 21.23 -10.21 20.75
N GLU A 75 21.22 -10.07 19.41
CA GLU A 75 20.82 -8.82 18.73
C GLU A 75 19.32 -8.52 18.88
N ILE A 76 18.49 -9.55 19.07
CA ILE A 76 17.05 -9.41 19.34
C ILE A 76 16.62 -10.41 20.43
N SER A 77 15.66 -9.99 21.26
CA SER A 77 15.16 -10.79 22.40
C SER A 77 13.88 -11.55 22.10
N ASP A 78 13.08 -11.09 21.12
CA ASP A 78 11.76 -11.66 20.81
C ASP A 78 11.62 -11.98 19.32
N ALA A 79 11.80 -13.26 18.99
CA ALA A 79 11.62 -13.78 17.64
C ALA A 79 10.19 -13.61 17.12
N SER A 80 9.17 -13.71 17.99
CA SER A 80 7.77 -13.64 17.61
C SER A 80 7.38 -12.23 17.15
N GLN A 81 7.82 -11.22 17.89
CA GLN A 81 7.62 -9.82 17.50
C GLN A 81 8.43 -9.46 16.24
N ALA A 82 9.66 -9.96 16.14
CA ALA A 82 10.47 -9.79 14.94
C ALA A 82 9.77 -10.36 13.70
N ARG A 83 9.24 -11.59 13.75
CA ARG A 83 8.51 -12.21 12.63
C ARG A 83 7.33 -11.34 12.16
N LYS A 84 6.50 -10.86 13.10
CA LYS A 84 5.34 -10.02 12.78
C LYS A 84 5.75 -8.70 12.10
N SER A 85 6.74 -8.03 12.67
CA SER A 85 7.27 -6.77 12.14
C SER A 85 7.92 -6.96 10.77
N VAL A 86 8.75 -7.98 10.60
CA VAL A 86 9.42 -8.29 9.34
C VAL A 86 8.41 -8.65 8.25
N ALA A 87 7.40 -9.47 8.54
CA ALA A 87 6.38 -9.83 7.57
C ALA A 87 5.60 -8.61 7.05
N GLY A 88 5.17 -7.71 7.94
CA GLY A 88 4.49 -6.47 7.55
C GLY A 88 5.40 -5.55 6.73
N ASN A 89 6.63 -5.33 7.20
CA ASN A 89 7.60 -4.45 6.54
C ASN A 89 8.01 -4.99 5.15
N ASN A 90 8.29 -6.28 5.03
CA ASN A 90 8.64 -6.86 3.74
C ASN A 90 7.47 -6.78 2.76
N PHE A 91 6.22 -6.91 3.22
CA PHE A 91 5.07 -6.80 2.33
C PHE A 91 4.92 -5.40 1.72
N GLN A 92 4.97 -4.34 2.53
CA GLN A 92 4.92 -2.97 2.00
C GLN A 92 6.09 -2.65 1.06
N ARG A 93 7.29 -3.14 1.38
CA ARG A 93 8.49 -2.97 0.53
C ARG A 93 8.38 -3.74 -0.77
N LEU A 94 7.81 -4.95 -0.73
CA LEU A 94 7.57 -5.77 -1.90
C LEU A 94 6.56 -5.13 -2.86
N VAL A 95 5.48 -4.57 -2.31
CA VAL A 95 4.51 -3.76 -3.07
C VAL A 95 5.22 -2.60 -3.78
N ALA A 96 5.96 -1.77 -3.03
CA ALA A 96 6.69 -0.64 -3.61
C ALA A 96 7.72 -1.08 -4.66
N TYR A 97 8.51 -2.11 -4.36
CA TYR A 97 9.51 -2.67 -5.27
C TYR A 97 8.87 -3.13 -6.59
N ALA A 98 7.78 -3.90 -6.53
CA ALA A 98 7.10 -4.43 -7.70
C ALA A 98 6.47 -3.32 -8.57
N ILE A 99 5.90 -2.28 -7.96
CA ILE A 99 5.40 -1.11 -8.70
C ILE A 99 6.57 -0.38 -9.38
N ILE A 100 7.68 -0.15 -8.68
CA ILE A 100 8.85 0.51 -9.27
C ILE A 100 9.40 -0.30 -10.46
N ARG A 101 9.45 -1.63 -10.37
CA ARG A 101 9.85 -2.47 -11.51
C ARG A 101 8.94 -2.26 -12.72
N ASN A 102 7.63 -2.08 -12.51
CA ASN A 102 6.67 -1.75 -13.57
C ASN A 102 6.89 -0.34 -14.16
N ILE A 103 7.34 0.64 -13.37
CA ILE A 103 7.74 1.96 -13.87
C ILE A 103 8.99 1.82 -14.75
N LEU A 104 10.02 1.12 -14.25
CA LEU A 104 11.31 1.00 -14.94
C LEU A 104 11.24 0.23 -16.26
N ILE A 105 10.36 -0.77 -16.37
CA ILE A 105 10.12 -1.52 -17.62
C ILE A 105 9.13 -0.83 -18.57
N GLY A 106 8.55 0.30 -18.14
CA GLY A 106 7.62 1.11 -18.95
C GLY A 106 6.17 0.62 -18.98
N ASN A 107 5.75 -0.26 -18.06
CA ASN A 107 4.33 -0.62 -17.91
C ASN A 107 3.51 0.53 -17.33
N ILE A 108 4.09 1.24 -16.36
CA ILE A 108 3.57 2.52 -15.88
C ILE A 108 4.28 3.61 -16.67
N THR A 109 3.54 4.32 -17.52
CA THR A 109 4.05 5.33 -18.45
C THR A 109 4.11 6.72 -17.85
N LYS A 110 3.56 6.89 -16.65
CA LYS A 110 3.45 8.16 -15.94
C LYS A 110 4.70 8.43 -15.11
N GLU A 111 5.10 9.70 -15.07
CA GLU A 111 6.29 10.18 -14.34
C GLU A 111 6.05 10.24 -12.82
N VAL A 112 5.74 9.09 -12.22
CA VAL A 112 5.40 8.98 -10.79
C VAL A 112 6.58 8.52 -9.96
N ILE A 113 6.62 8.97 -8.71
CA ILE A 113 7.61 8.62 -7.69
C ILE A 113 6.93 7.73 -6.65
N VAL A 114 7.56 6.60 -6.33
CA VAL A 114 7.11 5.69 -5.27
C VAL A 114 7.93 5.90 -4.02
N ASN A 115 7.26 6.02 -2.87
CA ASN A 115 7.88 6.09 -1.56
C ASN A 115 7.33 4.98 -0.64
N VAL A 116 8.17 4.43 0.23
CA VAL A 116 7.79 3.38 1.20
C VAL A 116 8.54 3.55 2.50
N GLY A 117 7.87 3.27 3.63
CA GLY A 117 8.47 3.31 4.96
C GLY A 117 8.78 4.74 5.46
N TYR A 118 8.03 5.74 5.00
CA TYR A 118 8.21 7.14 5.40
C TYR A 118 6.92 7.74 5.95
N ASN A 119 6.63 7.42 7.21
CA ASN A 119 5.37 7.78 7.89
C ASN A 119 5.20 9.29 8.13
N LYS A 120 6.23 10.11 7.89
CA LYS A 120 6.23 11.58 8.02
C LYS A 120 6.48 12.27 6.68
N HIS A 121 5.93 11.72 5.61
CA HIS A 121 6.03 12.35 4.30
C HIS A 121 5.32 13.71 4.30
N PRO A 122 5.94 14.81 3.86
CA PRO A 122 5.33 16.15 3.89
C PRO A 122 3.96 16.20 3.21
N LEU A 123 3.80 15.49 2.09
CA LEU A 123 2.51 15.36 1.40
C LEU A 123 1.40 14.75 2.26
N LEU A 124 1.71 13.78 3.12
CA LEU A 124 0.72 13.23 4.04
C LEU A 124 0.38 14.21 5.16
N GLU A 125 1.40 14.89 5.69
CA GLU A 125 1.18 15.87 6.75
C GLU A 125 0.28 17.01 6.26
N GLN A 126 0.47 17.45 5.02
CA GLN A 126 -0.31 18.52 4.43
C GLN A 126 -1.69 18.07 3.94
N PHE A 127 -1.76 17.01 3.14
CA PHE A 127 -2.99 16.66 2.38
C PHE A 127 -3.74 15.44 2.91
N ALA A 128 -3.20 14.73 3.91
CA ALA A 128 -3.85 13.55 4.48
C ALA A 128 -4.14 13.67 5.99
N THR A 129 -3.80 14.80 6.61
CA THR A 129 -4.11 15.04 8.02
C THR A 129 -5.50 15.64 8.16
N ILE A 130 -6.31 15.07 9.06
CA ILE A 130 -7.60 15.60 9.46
C ILE A 130 -7.45 16.18 10.86
N SER A 131 -7.75 17.46 11.06
CA SER A 131 -7.85 18.03 12.40
C SER A 131 -9.24 17.76 12.97
N VAL A 132 -9.31 17.46 14.27
CA VAL A 132 -10.54 17.12 14.98
C VAL A 132 -10.68 18.01 16.20
N GLY A 133 -11.80 18.73 16.31
CA GLY A 133 -12.01 19.69 17.40
C GLY A 133 -11.24 21.00 17.22
N ASP A 134 -11.06 21.73 18.33
CA ASP A 134 -10.32 23.00 18.39
C ASP A 134 -8.86 22.82 18.88
N SER A 135 -8.44 21.58 19.13
CA SER A 135 -7.10 21.21 19.64
C SER A 135 -6.14 20.82 18.51
N GLU A 136 -4.87 20.54 18.84
CA GLU A 136 -3.89 19.94 17.92
C GLU A 136 -4.18 18.45 17.60
N ASP A 137 -5.35 17.94 17.98
CA ASP A 137 -5.71 16.53 17.75
C ASP A 137 -5.92 16.28 16.26
N SER A 138 -5.22 15.26 15.75
CA SER A 138 -5.26 14.92 14.34
C SER A 138 -5.36 13.42 14.10
N GLN A 139 -5.88 13.08 12.92
CA GLN A 139 -5.92 11.72 12.40
C GLN A 139 -5.19 11.70 11.05
N LYS A 140 -4.34 10.68 10.85
CA LYS A 140 -3.61 10.43 9.60
C LYS A 140 -3.96 9.03 9.10
N PRO A 141 -3.88 8.78 7.78
CA PRO A 141 -4.12 7.45 7.28
C PRO A 141 -3.00 6.51 7.70
N ASP A 142 -3.30 5.23 7.65
CA ASP A 142 -2.24 4.24 7.58
C ASP A 142 -1.62 4.30 6.18
N SER A 143 -0.34 4.65 6.12
CA SER A 143 0.40 4.90 4.88
C SER A 143 1.64 4.04 4.85
N ASP A 144 1.57 2.94 4.12
CA ASP A 144 2.68 2.03 3.90
C ASP A 144 3.46 2.41 2.62
N VAL A 145 2.75 2.71 1.52
CA VAL A 145 3.34 3.12 0.23
C VAL A 145 2.63 4.35 -0.32
N LEU A 146 3.41 5.32 -0.82
CA LEU A 146 2.89 6.51 -1.50
C LEU A 146 3.34 6.53 -2.95
N ILE A 147 2.46 6.99 -3.84
CA ILE A 147 2.79 7.29 -5.24
C ILE A 147 2.30 8.68 -5.56
N TYR A 148 3.18 9.52 -6.10
CA TYR A 148 2.85 10.89 -6.44
C TYR A 148 3.67 11.39 -7.63
N LYS A 149 3.18 12.41 -8.32
CA LYS A 149 4.00 13.27 -9.19
C LYS A 149 4.55 14.45 -8.38
N ASP A 150 5.74 14.91 -8.76
CA ASP A 150 6.39 16.10 -8.20
C ASP A 150 5.76 17.39 -8.76
N ASP A 151 4.46 17.54 -8.51
CA ASP A 151 3.66 18.70 -8.89
C ASP A 151 2.54 18.93 -7.84
N PRO A 152 1.94 20.13 -7.78
CA PRO A 152 1.00 20.49 -6.72
C PRO A 152 -0.44 20.00 -6.97
N THR A 153 -0.78 19.58 -8.19
CA THR A 153 -2.18 19.37 -8.62
C THR A 153 -2.54 17.90 -8.81
N SER A 154 -1.59 17.06 -9.21
CA SER A 154 -1.84 15.66 -9.47
C SER A 154 -2.21 14.94 -8.18
N PRO A 155 -3.11 13.94 -8.23
CA PRO A 155 -3.49 13.19 -7.04
C PRO A 155 -2.29 12.51 -6.35
N ILE A 156 -2.47 12.15 -5.09
CA ILE A 156 -1.54 11.33 -4.31
C ILE A 156 -2.21 9.97 -4.10
N ILE A 157 -1.57 8.89 -4.50
CA ILE A 157 -2.04 7.54 -4.17
C ILE A 157 -1.41 7.13 -2.85
N ASN A 158 -2.25 6.79 -1.87
CA ASN A 158 -1.84 6.20 -0.61
C ASN A 158 -2.24 4.74 -0.55
N PHE A 159 -1.31 3.85 -0.23
CA PHE A 159 -1.59 2.45 0.04
C PHE A 159 -1.47 2.13 1.52
N SER A 160 -2.51 1.49 2.04
CA SER A 160 -2.42 0.67 3.24
C SER A 160 -2.18 -0.78 2.84
N CYS A 161 -1.04 -1.33 3.23
CA CYS A 161 -0.60 -2.69 2.89
C CYS A 161 -0.75 -3.60 4.10
N LYS A 162 -1.57 -4.65 3.99
CA LYS A 162 -1.81 -5.59 5.08
C LYS A 162 -1.57 -7.04 4.65
N THR A 163 -0.81 -7.79 5.44
CA THR A 163 -0.62 -9.22 5.18
C THR A 163 -1.87 -10.05 5.52
N SER A 164 -2.70 -9.57 6.45
CA SER A 164 -3.94 -10.21 6.92
C SER A 164 -5.03 -9.16 7.22
N LEU A 165 -6.30 -9.53 7.12
CA LEU A 165 -7.45 -8.61 7.07
C LEU A 165 -8.23 -8.47 8.38
N ARG A 166 -7.67 -8.90 9.52
CA ARG A 166 -8.31 -8.81 10.84
C ARG A 166 -8.63 -7.35 11.26
N GLU A 167 -8.63 -7.03 12.55
CA GLU A 167 -9.00 -5.71 13.08
C GLU A 167 -8.25 -4.52 12.44
N ARG A 168 -7.10 -4.78 11.81
CA ARG A 168 -6.22 -3.77 11.20
C ARG A 168 -6.78 -3.11 9.96
N ALA A 169 -7.61 -3.79 9.17
CA ALA A 169 -8.30 -3.13 8.06
C ALA A 169 -9.29 -2.06 8.57
N GLY A 170 -9.69 -2.16 9.85
CA GLY A 170 -10.54 -1.20 10.55
C GLY A 170 -9.96 0.21 10.65
N GLN A 171 -8.66 0.31 10.88
CA GLN A 171 -7.99 1.58 11.06
C GLN A 171 -7.95 2.39 9.76
N THR A 172 -7.70 1.74 8.63
CA THR A 172 -7.61 2.42 7.33
C THR A 172 -8.96 2.94 6.84
N TYR A 173 -10.03 2.14 6.91
CA TYR A 173 -11.33 2.63 6.42
C TYR A 173 -11.90 3.73 7.32
N LYS A 174 -11.62 3.71 8.64
CA LYS A 174 -12.03 4.78 9.57
C LYS A 174 -11.52 6.14 9.08
N TRP A 175 -10.25 6.22 8.68
CA TRP A 175 -9.69 7.47 8.16
C TRP A 175 -10.41 7.92 6.90
N LYS A 176 -10.67 7.00 5.95
CA LYS A 176 -11.36 7.33 4.70
C LYS A 176 -12.78 7.82 4.94
N LEU A 177 -13.51 7.18 5.86
CA LEU A 177 -14.84 7.63 6.29
C LEU A 177 -14.78 9.04 6.89
N LEU A 178 -13.78 9.35 7.72
CA LEU A 178 -13.60 10.70 8.27
C LEU A 178 -13.32 11.73 7.19
N VAL A 179 -12.50 11.41 6.18
CA VAL A 179 -12.30 12.29 5.02
C VAL A 179 -13.62 12.54 4.30
N ASP A 180 -14.38 11.50 4.01
CA ASP A 180 -15.67 11.64 3.29
C ASP A 180 -16.66 12.52 4.05
N ILE A 181 -16.69 12.43 5.38
CA ILE A 181 -17.49 13.31 6.24
C ILE A 181 -16.93 14.75 6.21
N ALA A 182 -15.62 14.92 6.35
CA ALA A 182 -14.96 16.22 6.37
C ALA A 182 -15.08 16.97 5.04
N SER A 183 -15.07 16.26 3.91
CA SER A 183 -15.19 16.81 2.56
C SER A 183 -16.62 16.80 1.99
N CYS A 184 -17.62 16.38 2.78
CA CYS A 184 -19.01 16.33 2.33
C CYS A 184 -19.52 17.74 1.92
N THR A 185 -20.28 17.79 0.82
CA THR A 185 -20.83 19.02 0.22
C THR A 185 -22.34 19.19 0.45
N CYS A 186 -22.90 18.50 1.45
CA CYS A 186 -24.33 18.61 1.78
C CYS A 186 -24.72 20.08 2.09
N PRO A 187 -25.77 20.63 1.46
CA PRO A 187 -26.15 22.04 1.61
C PRO A 187 -26.63 22.39 3.03
N HIS A 188 -27.10 21.40 3.79
CA HIS A 188 -27.64 21.59 5.14
C HIS A 188 -26.57 21.55 6.25
N ILE A 189 -25.29 21.38 5.91
CA ILE A 189 -24.21 21.30 6.90
C ILE A 189 -24.21 22.57 7.76
N SER A 190 -24.27 23.76 7.17
CA SER A 190 -24.25 25.02 7.94
C SER A 190 -25.48 25.24 8.82
N GLU A 191 -26.56 24.49 8.58
CA GLU A 191 -27.84 24.64 9.28
C GLU A 191 -28.03 23.61 10.40
N SER A 192 -27.19 22.58 10.46
CA SER A 192 -27.34 21.44 11.37
C SER A 192 -26.17 21.31 12.33
N ASN A 193 -26.36 21.70 13.58
CA ASN A 193 -25.39 21.45 14.65
C ASN A 193 -25.20 19.95 14.93
N ASP A 194 -26.17 19.11 14.54
CA ASP A 194 -26.12 17.66 14.68
C ASP A 194 -25.38 16.97 13.51
N CYS A 195 -24.91 17.73 12.52
CA CYS A 195 -24.08 17.18 11.44
C CYS A 195 -22.75 16.68 12.04
N PRO A 196 -22.32 15.42 11.78
CA PRO A 196 -21.08 14.89 12.32
C PRO A 196 -19.84 15.76 12.03
N LYS A 197 -19.78 16.41 10.87
CA LYS A 197 -18.72 17.35 10.53
C LYS A 197 -18.63 18.51 11.52
N ASN A 198 -19.78 19.04 11.96
CA ASN A 198 -19.86 20.15 12.92
C ASN A 198 -19.68 19.68 14.36
N ILE A 199 -20.30 18.55 14.74
CA ILE A 199 -20.14 17.95 16.09
C ILE A 199 -18.65 17.74 16.42
N TYR A 200 -17.89 17.22 15.45
CA TYR A 200 -16.47 16.90 15.64
C TYR A 200 -15.52 18.00 15.13
N ASN A 201 -16.05 19.13 14.64
CA ASN A 201 -15.30 20.22 14.01
C ASN A 201 -14.20 19.72 13.05
N LEU A 202 -14.58 18.87 12.09
CA LEU A 202 -13.62 18.24 11.19
C LEU A 202 -13.08 19.22 10.16
N GLN A 203 -11.75 19.34 10.08
CA GLN A 203 -11.06 20.20 9.12
C GLN A 203 -10.08 19.35 8.29
N TYR A 204 -10.16 19.48 6.97
CA TYR A 204 -9.36 18.69 6.03
C TYR A 204 -9.01 19.51 4.79
N ASP A 205 -7.73 19.54 4.43
CA ASP A 205 -7.26 20.15 3.19
C ASP A 205 -7.49 19.20 2.02
N SER A 206 -8.44 19.56 1.16
CA SER A 206 -8.80 18.81 -0.06
C SER A 206 -8.25 19.43 -1.34
N SER A 207 -7.33 20.40 -1.23
CA SER A 207 -6.71 21.08 -2.39
C SER A 207 -5.92 20.13 -3.30
N ARG A 208 -5.43 19.01 -2.75
CA ARG A 208 -4.83 17.92 -3.50
C ARG A 208 -5.50 16.60 -3.11
N ARG A 209 -6.09 15.91 -4.09
CA ARG A 209 -6.82 14.66 -3.86
C ARG A 209 -5.89 13.55 -3.38
N VAL A 210 -6.23 12.93 -2.25
CA VAL A 210 -5.61 11.67 -1.79
C VAL A 210 -6.52 10.51 -2.18
N VAL A 211 -6.00 9.59 -3.00
CA VAL A 211 -6.66 8.34 -3.39
C VAL A 211 -6.24 7.25 -2.42
N MET A 212 -7.19 6.75 -1.64
CA MET A 212 -6.94 5.75 -0.61
C MET A 212 -7.12 4.34 -1.15
N ASN A 213 -6.02 3.65 -1.34
CA ASN A 213 -5.98 2.28 -1.80
C ASN A 213 -5.63 1.30 -0.67
N PHE A 214 -6.13 0.09 -0.79
CA PHE A 214 -5.79 -1.01 0.12
C PHE A 214 -5.17 -2.17 -0.66
N VAL A 215 -4.08 -2.75 -0.16
CA VAL A 215 -3.44 -3.92 -0.79
C VAL A 215 -3.27 -5.02 0.26
N THR A 216 -3.67 -6.25 -0.08
CA THR A 216 -3.54 -7.38 0.83
C THR A 216 -2.94 -8.63 0.20
N ALA A 217 -2.13 -9.35 1.00
CA ALA A 217 -1.70 -10.70 0.69
C ALA A 217 -2.75 -11.76 1.07
N ASP A 218 -3.75 -11.37 1.86
CA ASP A 218 -4.83 -12.22 2.35
C ASP A 218 -4.34 -13.60 2.83
N LEU A 219 -3.37 -13.61 3.75
CA LEU A 219 -2.69 -14.84 4.17
C LEU A 219 -3.66 -15.90 4.71
N TYR A 220 -4.79 -15.49 5.29
CA TYR A 220 -5.78 -16.36 5.90
C TYR A 220 -7.06 -16.56 5.07
N ASN A 221 -7.11 -16.06 3.82
CA ASN A 221 -8.26 -16.22 2.92
C ASN A 221 -9.57 -15.64 3.52
N GLU A 222 -9.48 -14.43 4.07
CA GLU A 222 -10.55 -13.74 4.80
C GLU A 222 -11.37 -12.81 3.90
N VAL A 223 -10.91 -12.54 2.68
CA VAL A 223 -11.48 -11.53 1.78
C VAL A 223 -12.97 -11.73 1.45
N ASN A 224 -13.42 -12.99 1.44
CA ASN A 224 -14.81 -13.36 1.14
C ASN A 224 -15.74 -13.32 2.36
N GLN A 225 -15.23 -13.00 3.55
CA GLN A 225 -16.07 -12.81 4.73
C GLN A 225 -16.90 -11.53 4.56
N PRO A 226 -18.23 -11.56 4.78
CA PRO A 226 -19.10 -10.41 4.48
C PRO A 226 -18.69 -9.10 5.18
N GLN A 227 -18.23 -9.17 6.42
CA GLN A 227 -17.78 -7.97 7.17
C GLN A 227 -16.52 -7.36 6.54
N ILE A 228 -15.56 -8.20 6.16
CA ILE A 228 -14.33 -7.80 5.48
C ILE A 228 -14.65 -7.24 4.08
N SER A 229 -15.51 -7.93 3.32
CA SER A 229 -15.99 -7.46 2.03
C SER A 229 -16.69 -6.10 2.13
N GLY A 230 -17.49 -5.88 3.17
CA GLY A 230 -18.17 -4.60 3.40
C GLY A 230 -17.19 -3.46 3.66
N MET A 231 -16.09 -3.72 4.37
CA MET A 231 -15.05 -2.72 4.64
C MET A 231 -14.32 -2.26 3.37
N PHE A 232 -14.16 -3.13 2.38
CA PHE A 232 -13.48 -2.76 1.15
C PHE A 232 -14.23 -1.70 0.33
N ASN A 233 -15.55 -1.61 0.47
CA ASN A 233 -16.37 -0.61 -0.25
C ASN A 233 -16.07 0.84 0.14
N PHE A 234 -15.34 1.07 1.23
CA PHE A 234 -14.97 2.42 1.66
C PHE A 234 -13.70 2.94 0.98
N PHE A 235 -12.83 2.06 0.48
CA PHE A 235 -11.60 2.47 -0.20
C PHE A 235 -11.88 2.90 -1.64
N ASP A 236 -11.06 3.81 -2.18
CA ASP A 236 -11.15 4.20 -3.59
C ASP A 236 -10.86 2.99 -4.49
N ASN A 237 -9.86 2.17 -4.14
CA ASN A 237 -9.60 0.87 -4.77
C ASN A 237 -9.07 -0.13 -3.74
N ALA A 238 -9.31 -1.41 -3.95
CA ALA A 238 -8.70 -2.48 -3.17
C ALA A 238 -8.10 -3.55 -4.07
N TYR A 239 -6.94 -4.07 -3.69
CA TYR A 239 -6.21 -5.06 -4.45
C TYR A 239 -5.78 -6.25 -3.61
N ILE A 240 -5.71 -7.41 -4.26
CA ILE A 240 -5.20 -8.64 -3.67
C ILE A 240 -4.05 -9.21 -4.51
N THR A 241 -2.97 -9.61 -3.84
CA THR A 241 -1.78 -10.17 -4.49
C THR A 241 -1.94 -11.69 -4.69
N ARG A 242 -3.01 -12.08 -5.39
CA ARG A 242 -3.35 -13.47 -5.73
C ARG A 242 -3.87 -13.50 -7.18
N PRO A 243 -3.55 -14.52 -7.99
CA PRO A 243 -4.13 -14.68 -9.32
C PRO A 243 -5.60 -15.13 -9.27
N ASN A 244 -6.29 -15.02 -10.42
CA ASN A 244 -7.58 -15.66 -10.76
C ASN A 244 -8.88 -15.02 -10.24
N ASN A 245 -8.87 -13.78 -9.72
CA ASN A 245 -10.11 -13.06 -9.34
C ASN A 245 -11.14 -13.88 -8.51
N GLU A 246 -10.68 -14.79 -7.64
CA GLU A 246 -11.55 -15.70 -6.86
C GLU A 246 -12.11 -15.03 -5.58
N PHE A 247 -12.57 -13.79 -5.70
CA PHE A 247 -13.16 -13.01 -4.62
C PHE A 247 -14.53 -12.47 -5.02
N SER A 248 -15.45 -12.45 -4.05
CA SER A 248 -16.86 -12.07 -4.27
C SER A 248 -17.11 -10.57 -4.20
N CYS A 249 -16.16 -9.80 -3.66
CA CYS A 249 -16.30 -8.36 -3.52
C CYS A 249 -15.97 -7.66 -4.86
N PRO A 250 -16.90 -6.87 -5.43
CA PRO A 250 -16.67 -6.20 -6.72
C PRO A 250 -15.68 -5.03 -6.61
N ASN A 251 -15.38 -4.53 -5.41
CA ASN A 251 -14.43 -3.42 -5.19
C ASN A 251 -12.99 -3.91 -5.00
N ILE A 252 -12.74 -5.22 -5.17
CA ILE A 252 -11.42 -5.82 -5.07
C ILE A 252 -11.00 -6.26 -6.45
N GLU A 253 -9.73 -6.05 -6.78
CA GLU A 253 -9.15 -6.47 -8.05
C GLU A 253 -7.83 -7.24 -7.83
N CYS A 254 -7.42 -8.01 -8.84
CA CYS A 254 -6.06 -8.54 -8.91
C CYS A 254 -5.07 -7.37 -8.93
N PHE A 255 -3.97 -7.51 -8.16
CA PHE A 255 -3.05 -6.40 -7.96
C PHE A 255 -2.35 -5.94 -9.25
N GLU A 256 -2.25 -6.77 -10.28
CA GLU A 256 -1.71 -6.35 -11.58
C GLU A 256 -2.47 -5.16 -12.22
N ASN A 257 -3.76 -4.98 -11.91
CA ASN A 257 -4.58 -3.89 -12.43
C ASN A 257 -4.13 -2.52 -11.92
N ILE A 258 -3.30 -2.45 -10.88
CA ILE A 258 -2.76 -1.18 -10.39
C ILE A 258 -1.97 -0.44 -11.47
N VAL A 259 -1.37 -1.17 -12.43
CA VAL A 259 -0.66 -0.57 -13.56
C VAL A 259 -1.59 0.32 -14.37
N ASP A 260 -2.79 -0.17 -14.69
CA ASP A 260 -3.78 0.57 -15.46
C ASP A 260 -4.39 1.68 -14.60
N SER A 261 -4.70 1.41 -13.33
CA SER A 261 -5.24 2.43 -12.43
C SER A 261 -4.29 3.62 -12.28
N ILE A 262 -2.97 3.40 -12.18
CA ILE A 262 -1.99 4.48 -12.13
C ILE A 262 -1.94 5.23 -13.47
N ASN A 263 -1.89 4.52 -14.60
CA ASN A 263 -1.85 5.18 -15.90
C ASN A 263 -3.08 6.07 -16.11
N ASN A 264 -4.28 5.56 -15.83
CA ASN A 264 -5.54 6.28 -16.02
C ASN A 264 -5.72 7.45 -15.03
N LEU A 265 -5.25 7.32 -13.79
CA LEU A 265 -5.41 8.36 -12.76
C LEU A 265 -4.58 9.61 -13.07
N TYR A 266 -3.43 9.43 -13.73
CA TYR A 266 -2.47 10.48 -14.03
C TYR A 266 -2.43 10.84 -15.53
N ASP A 267 -3.43 10.39 -16.30
CA ASP A 267 -3.72 10.84 -17.67
C ASP A 267 -4.10 12.31 -17.75
#